data_AF-A0A1I0W8H5-F1
#
_entry.id   AF-A0A1I0W8H5-F1
#
_cell.length_a   1.000
_cell.length_b   1.000
_cell.length_c   1.000
_cell.angle_alpha   90.00
_cell.angle_beta   90.00
_cell.angle_gamma   90.00
#
_symmetry.space_group_name_H-M   'P 1'
#
loop_
_entity.id
_entity.type
_entity.pdbx_description
1 polymer ?
#
loop_
_entity_poly.entity_id
_entity_poly.type
_entity_poly.pdbx_seq_one_letter_code
_entity_poly.pdbx_strand_id
1 'polypeptide(L)'
;MKPISYEKFLEIVKTPIKNIDYAFDNYSSGILDTQDHCLSLKEAKELNVGQVCSYNVSNEDKYINFMKSVYNLNKNKPVVVDFYLKEIDNEGCLKILQHLDYEDKIIFIDHLRNLNTETVYFLLEYEELISFVTRLSTRELHFCTIYFNEIPMAIWGNYELSFPVFFNNPKDMEVYHDLANKNNLFIRDVILK
;
A
#
# COMPACT_ATOMS: atom_id res chain seq x y z
N MET A 1 3.89 14.72 2.50
CA MET A 1 3.80 13.85 3.68
C MET A 1 4.77 14.37 4.71
N LYS A 2 4.44 14.27 6.00
CA LYS A 2 5.25 14.87 7.06
C LYS A 2 6.18 13.82 7.70
N PRO A 3 7.51 14.00 7.72
CA PRO A 3 8.43 13.02 8.29
C PRO A 3 8.23 12.87 9.81
N ILE A 4 8.40 11.63 10.31
CA ILE A 4 8.39 11.32 11.75
C ILE A 4 9.57 10.42 12.11
N SER A 5 10.06 10.48 13.36
CA SER A 5 11.15 9.61 13.81
C SER A 5 10.70 8.15 13.97
N TYR A 6 11.66 7.23 14.06
CA TYR A 6 11.37 5.82 14.31
C TYR A 6 10.70 5.59 15.67
N GLU A 7 11.11 6.32 16.70
CA GLU A 7 10.47 6.26 18.03
C GLU A 7 9.01 6.69 17.91
N LYS A 8 8.74 7.76 17.15
CA LYS A 8 7.38 8.23 16.94
C LYS A 8 6.55 7.23 16.13
N PHE A 9 7.16 6.56 15.15
CA PHE A 9 6.53 5.46 14.43
C PHE A 9 6.10 4.34 15.38
N LEU A 10 6.98 3.87 16.27
CA LEU A 10 6.68 2.81 17.24
C LEU A 10 5.60 3.22 18.26
N GLU A 11 5.49 4.50 18.61
CA GLU A 11 4.42 5.01 19.47
C GLU A 11 3.03 4.98 18.81
N ILE A 12 2.99 5.15 17.48
CA ILE A 12 1.74 5.31 16.72
C ILE A 12 1.26 3.97 16.16
N VAL A 13 2.17 3.20 15.57
CA VAL A 13 1.83 2.05 14.73
C VAL A 13 1.58 0.82 15.57
N LYS A 14 0.39 0.24 15.40
CA LYS A 14 -0.06 -0.94 16.16
C LYS A 14 0.32 -2.27 15.52
N THR A 15 0.61 -2.28 14.23
CA THR A 15 1.01 -3.47 13.45
C THR A 15 2.36 -3.22 12.76
N PRO A 16 3.44 -2.91 13.50
CA PRO A 16 4.73 -2.61 12.88
C PRO A 16 5.28 -3.84 12.15
N ILE A 17 5.69 -3.64 10.90
CA ILE A 17 6.28 -4.67 10.06
C ILE A 17 7.80 -4.45 10.01
N LYS A 18 8.57 -5.43 10.48
CA LYS A 18 10.04 -5.42 10.38
C LYS A 18 10.52 -5.92 9.02
N ASN A 19 9.88 -7.00 8.56
CA ASN A 19 10.02 -7.59 7.24
C ASN A 19 8.78 -8.47 6.99
N ILE A 20 8.64 -8.95 5.76
CA ILE A 20 7.43 -9.66 5.33
C ILE A 20 7.23 -10.99 6.07
N ASP A 21 8.31 -11.75 6.29
CA ASP A 21 8.25 -13.04 7.00
C ASP A 21 7.79 -12.84 8.45
N TYR A 22 8.36 -11.85 9.14
CA TYR A 22 7.94 -11.46 10.48
C TYR A 22 6.46 -11.09 10.51
N ALA A 23 5.95 -10.36 9.51
CA ALA A 23 4.55 -9.98 9.48
C ALA A 23 3.63 -11.21 9.32
N PHE A 24 3.95 -12.10 8.37
CA PHE A 24 3.22 -13.36 8.21
C PHE A 24 3.30 -14.25 9.44
N ASP A 25 4.41 -14.23 10.19
CA ASP A 25 4.61 -15.03 11.40
C ASP A 25 3.89 -14.48 12.65
N ASN A 26 3.56 -13.18 12.69
CA ASN A 26 3.08 -12.55 13.92
C ASN A 26 1.65 -11.98 13.84
N TYR A 27 1.10 -11.80 12.64
CA TYR A 27 -0.23 -11.20 12.47
C TYR A 27 -1.19 -12.14 11.73
N SER A 28 -2.49 -11.91 11.94
CA SER A 28 -3.49 -12.42 10.99
C SER A 28 -3.24 -11.74 9.64
N SER A 29 -3.36 -12.46 8.53
CA SER A 29 -2.96 -11.95 7.22
C SER A 29 -3.86 -12.45 6.10
N GLY A 30 -3.77 -11.78 4.95
CA GLY A 30 -4.33 -12.22 3.68
C GLY A 30 -3.67 -11.48 2.52
N ILE A 31 -4.15 -11.72 1.31
CA ILE A 31 -3.69 -11.03 0.10
C ILE A 31 -4.88 -10.26 -0.49
N LEU A 32 -4.78 -8.93 -0.51
CA LEU A 32 -5.72 -8.08 -1.23
C LEU A 32 -5.45 -8.20 -2.73
N ASP A 33 -6.45 -8.63 -3.47
CA ASP A 33 -6.34 -8.95 -4.88
C ASP A 33 -7.63 -8.57 -5.64
N THR A 34 -7.50 -8.43 -6.94
CA THR A 34 -8.57 -8.38 -7.93
C THR A 34 -9.33 -9.70 -8.09
N GLN A 35 -8.74 -10.82 -7.68
CA GLN A 35 -9.31 -12.17 -7.79
C GLN A 35 -9.47 -12.80 -6.40
N ASP A 36 -10.50 -13.62 -6.21
CA ASP A 36 -10.76 -14.34 -4.95
C ASP A 36 -9.87 -15.57 -4.73
N HIS A 37 -9.01 -15.90 -5.69
CA HIS A 37 -8.07 -17.01 -5.67
C HIS A 37 -6.75 -16.65 -6.35
N CYS A 38 -5.71 -17.45 -6.08
CA CYS A 38 -4.44 -17.32 -6.79
C CYS A 38 -4.59 -17.85 -8.23
N LEU A 39 -4.27 -17.01 -9.22
CA LEU A 39 -4.40 -17.36 -10.63
C LEU A 39 -3.44 -18.48 -11.03
N SER A 40 -3.91 -19.41 -11.84
CA SER A 40 -3.03 -20.31 -12.58
C SER A 40 -2.26 -19.55 -13.67
N LEU A 41 -1.14 -20.14 -14.12
CA LEU A 41 -0.35 -19.58 -15.23
C LEU A 41 -1.16 -19.38 -16.52
N LYS A 42 -2.24 -20.15 -16.70
CA LYS A 42 -3.12 -20.01 -17.86
C LYS A 42 -4.01 -18.77 -17.71
N GLU A 43 -4.66 -18.62 -16.56
CA GLU A 43 -5.54 -17.48 -16.29
C GLU A 43 -4.75 -16.16 -16.27
N ALA A 44 -3.57 -16.16 -15.64
CA ALA A 44 -2.68 -15.00 -15.63
C ALA A 44 -2.33 -14.53 -17.06
N LYS A 45 -2.07 -15.46 -17.97
CA LYS A 45 -1.81 -15.15 -19.39
C LYS A 45 -3.05 -14.61 -20.11
N GLU A 46 -4.23 -15.20 -19.87
CA GLU A 46 -5.49 -14.77 -20.48
C GLU A 46 -5.88 -13.35 -20.03
N LEU A 47 -5.56 -13.01 -18.78
CA LEU A 47 -5.78 -11.69 -18.19
C LEU A 47 -4.65 -10.69 -18.47
N ASN A 48 -3.55 -11.12 -19.11
CA ASN A 48 -2.34 -10.32 -19.34
C ASN A 48 -1.71 -9.77 -18.04
N VAL A 49 -1.80 -10.53 -16.94
CA VAL A 49 -1.08 -10.23 -15.69
C VAL A 49 0.42 -10.25 -15.96
N GLY A 50 1.15 -9.27 -15.41
CA GLY A 50 2.58 -9.06 -15.65
C GLY A 50 2.92 -8.15 -16.84
N GLN A 51 1.94 -7.80 -17.68
CA GLN A 51 2.06 -6.62 -18.56
C GLN A 51 1.52 -5.40 -17.80
N VAL A 52 2.38 -4.82 -16.97
CA VAL A 52 2.07 -3.71 -16.02
C VAL A 52 1.16 -2.63 -16.60
N CYS A 53 1.30 -2.33 -17.91
CA CYS A 53 0.60 -1.22 -18.53
C CYS A 53 -0.91 -1.44 -18.82
N SER A 54 -1.44 -2.67 -18.90
CA SER A 54 -2.87 -2.88 -19.20
C SER A 54 -3.65 -3.41 -18.01
N TYR A 55 -3.18 -4.50 -17.39
CA TYR A 55 -3.89 -5.13 -16.27
C TYR A 55 -3.92 -4.23 -15.04
N ASN A 56 -2.75 -3.76 -14.60
CA ASN A 56 -2.65 -2.97 -13.37
C ASN A 56 -3.40 -1.64 -13.53
N VAL A 57 -3.20 -0.95 -14.66
CA VAL A 57 -3.89 0.32 -14.98
C VAL A 57 -5.41 0.14 -15.00
N SER A 58 -5.94 -0.94 -15.58
CA SER A 58 -7.39 -1.19 -15.63
C SER A 58 -8.03 -1.49 -14.27
N ASN A 59 -7.25 -1.89 -13.27
CA ASN A 59 -7.71 -2.21 -11.92
C ASN A 59 -7.27 -1.18 -10.87
N GLU A 60 -6.44 -0.20 -11.23
CA GLU A 60 -5.88 0.81 -10.33
C GLU A 60 -6.96 1.56 -9.54
N ASP A 61 -8.05 1.96 -10.20
CA ASP A 61 -9.15 2.67 -9.55
C ASP A 61 -9.81 1.85 -8.43
N LYS A 62 -9.85 0.51 -8.53
CA LYS A 62 -10.37 -0.35 -7.46
C LYS A 62 -9.52 -0.23 -6.20
N TYR A 63 -8.20 -0.25 -6.36
CA TYR A 63 -7.25 -0.09 -5.24
C TYR A 63 -7.31 1.32 -4.67
N ILE A 64 -7.35 2.36 -5.51
CA ILE A 64 -7.48 3.74 -5.04
C ILE A 64 -8.77 3.92 -4.24
N ASN A 65 -9.90 3.41 -4.74
CA ASN A 65 -11.20 3.54 -4.05
C ASN A 65 -11.23 2.75 -2.74
N PHE A 66 -10.66 1.54 -2.72
CA PHE A 66 -10.48 0.77 -1.49
C PHE A 66 -9.63 1.54 -0.47
N MET A 67 -8.45 2.01 -0.87
CA MET A 67 -7.52 2.71 0.00
C MET A 67 -8.09 4.03 0.54
N LYS A 68 -8.85 4.78 -0.27
CA LYS A 68 -9.61 5.96 0.18
C LYS A 68 -10.70 5.60 1.18
N SER A 69 -11.42 4.50 0.95
CA SER A 69 -12.45 4.02 1.89
C SER A 69 -11.83 3.63 3.24
N VAL A 70 -10.69 2.93 3.21
CA VAL A 70 -9.90 2.55 4.40
C VAL A 70 -9.37 3.80 5.11
N TYR A 71 -8.83 4.78 4.38
CA TYR A 71 -8.36 6.04 4.96
C TYR A 71 -9.49 6.78 5.66
N ASN A 72 -10.65 6.92 5.01
CA ASN A 72 -11.82 7.58 5.58
C ASN A 72 -12.36 6.89 6.83
N LEU A 73 -12.29 5.55 6.87
CA LEU A 73 -12.64 4.74 8.05
C LEU A 73 -11.67 4.96 9.22
N ASN A 74 -10.40 5.29 8.94
CA ASN A 74 -9.33 5.40 9.94
C ASN A 74 -8.89 6.85 10.23
N LYS A 75 -9.58 7.84 9.67
CA LYS A 75 -9.12 9.25 9.64
C LYS A 75 -9.02 9.92 11.02
N ASN A 76 -9.59 9.33 12.07
CA ASN A 76 -9.49 9.88 13.42
C ASN A 76 -8.18 9.48 14.12
N LYS A 77 -7.36 8.62 13.49
CA LYS A 77 -6.02 8.28 13.94
C LYS A 77 -4.98 8.57 12.86
N PRO A 78 -3.72 8.85 13.25
CA PRO A 78 -2.66 9.07 12.28
C PRO A 78 -2.49 7.87 11.35
N VAL A 79 -2.40 8.12 10.04
CA VAL A 79 -2.01 7.12 9.04
C VAL A 79 -0.55 7.35 8.70
N VAL A 80 0.24 6.28 8.79
CA VAL A 80 1.68 6.33 8.56
C VAL A 80 1.99 5.55 7.29
N VAL A 81 2.89 6.08 6.46
CA VAL A 81 3.50 5.34 5.36
C VAL A 81 4.98 5.15 5.64
N ASP A 82 5.45 3.96 5.34
CA ASP A 82 6.86 3.63 5.25
C ASP A 82 7.28 3.68 3.77
N PHE A 83 8.15 4.65 3.48
CA PHE A 83 8.47 5.12 2.14
C PHE A 83 9.98 5.28 1.98
N TYR A 84 10.63 4.21 1.52
CA TYR A 84 12.08 4.09 1.37
C TYR A 84 12.60 4.78 0.10
N LEU A 85 12.42 6.09 -0.02
CA LEU A 85 12.95 6.84 -1.18
C LEU A 85 14.47 6.99 -1.18
N LYS A 86 15.11 6.95 0.01
CA LYS A 86 16.56 7.20 0.15
C LYS A 86 17.46 6.18 -0.57
N GLU A 87 16.91 5.01 -0.90
CA GLU A 87 17.62 3.90 -1.54
C GLU A 87 17.40 3.88 -3.06
N ILE A 88 16.57 4.77 -3.60
CA ILE A 88 16.35 4.89 -5.03
C ILE A 88 17.44 5.79 -5.63
N ASP A 89 18.16 5.27 -6.61
CA ASP A 89 19.14 6.06 -7.35
C ASP A 89 18.47 7.09 -8.28
N ASN A 90 19.28 7.96 -8.87
CA ASN A 90 18.78 8.99 -9.78
C ASN A 90 18.05 8.39 -11.00
N GLU A 91 18.49 7.22 -11.49
CA GLU A 91 17.84 6.55 -12.63
C GLU A 91 16.46 6.02 -12.24
N GLY A 92 16.33 5.38 -11.08
CA GLY A 92 15.06 4.93 -10.51
C GLY A 92 14.10 6.09 -10.29
N CYS A 93 14.59 7.21 -9.74
CA CYS A 93 13.78 8.43 -9.59
C CYS A 93 13.26 8.96 -10.93
N LEU A 94 14.11 8.98 -11.96
CA LEU A 94 13.71 9.37 -13.32
C LEU A 94 12.68 8.42 -13.92
N LYS A 95 12.82 7.10 -13.73
CA LYS A 95 11.86 6.10 -14.19
C LYS A 95 10.50 6.28 -13.52
N ILE A 96 10.47 6.50 -12.21
CA ILE A 96 9.23 6.79 -11.47
C ILE A 96 8.59 8.05 -12.03
N LEU A 97 9.35 9.14 -12.16
CA LEU A 97 8.86 10.39 -12.71
C LEU A 97 8.29 10.23 -14.13
N GLN A 98 8.87 9.40 -15.00
CA GLN A 98 8.35 9.21 -16.36
C GLN A 98 6.94 8.62 -16.39
N HIS A 99 6.59 7.77 -15.42
CA HIS A 99 5.34 7.01 -15.37
C HIS A 99 4.27 7.60 -14.43
N LEU A 100 4.60 8.67 -13.71
CA LEU A 100 3.65 9.40 -12.89
C LEU A 100 2.84 10.41 -13.70
N ASP A 101 1.61 10.63 -13.25
CA ASP A 101 0.74 11.68 -13.75
C ASP A 101 1.28 13.05 -13.31
N TYR A 102 0.85 14.13 -13.96
CA TYR A 102 1.42 15.47 -13.71
C TYR A 102 1.31 15.90 -12.23
N GLU A 103 0.16 15.67 -11.60
CA GLU A 103 -0.06 16.00 -10.19
C GLU A 103 0.83 15.18 -9.26
N ASP A 104 0.94 13.87 -9.52
CA ASP A 104 1.79 12.97 -8.75
C ASP A 104 3.28 13.29 -8.90
N LYS A 105 3.72 13.76 -10.07
CA LYS A 105 5.10 14.25 -10.26
C LYS A 105 5.41 15.40 -9.32
N ILE A 106 4.47 16.33 -9.11
CA ILE A 106 4.67 17.45 -8.19
C ILE A 106 4.83 16.93 -6.77
N ILE A 107 3.97 16.00 -6.34
CA ILE A 107 4.05 15.38 -5.01
C ILE A 107 5.39 14.64 -4.84
N PHE A 108 5.80 13.84 -5.83
CA PHE A 108 7.04 13.09 -5.79
C PHE A 108 8.27 13.99 -5.72
N ILE A 109 8.35 15.04 -6.56
CA ILE A 109 9.45 16.01 -6.55
C ILE A 109 9.54 16.75 -5.21
N ASP A 110 8.39 17.11 -4.61
CA ASP A 110 8.37 17.72 -3.28
C ASP A 110 8.96 16.78 -2.22
N HIS A 111 8.69 15.47 -2.30
CA HIS A 111 9.31 14.48 -1.40
C HIS A 111 10.80 14.29 -1.67
N LEU A 112 11.23 14.29 -2.94
CA LEU A 112 12.66 14.21 -3.28
C LEU A 112 13.46 15.37 -2.66
N ARG A 113 12.88 16.57 -2.57
CA ARG A 113 13.52 17.73 -1.92
C ARG A 113 13.71 17.55 -0.41
N ASN A 114 12.88 16.70 0.20
CA ASN A 114 12.87 16.40 1.63
C ASN A 114 13.65 15.09 1.98
N LEU A 115 14.37 14.52 1.01
CA LEU A 115 15.19 13.30 1.19
C LEU A 115 16.35 13.44 2.18
N ASN A 116 16.68 14.66 2.60
CA ASN A 116 17.68 14.94 3.63
C ASN A 116 17.21 14.59 5.06
N THR A 117 15.98 14.09 5.20
CA THR A 117 15.46 13.60 6.48
C THR A 117 15.99 12.19 6.77
N GLU A 118 16.43 11.93 8.00
CA GLU A 118 17.01 10.62 8.40
C GLU A 118 15.96 9.50 8.55
N THR A 119 14.71 9.75 8.14
CA THR A 119 13.59 8.83 8.34
C THR A 119 12.98 8.37 7.02
N VAL A 120 12.37 7.19 7.08
CA VAL A 120 11.58 6.58 6.00
C VAL A 120 10.08 6.60 6.34
N TYR A 121 9.71 7.08 7.52
CA TYR A 121 8.33 7.09 8.01
C TYR A 121 7.72 8.48 7.88
N PHE A 122 6.51 8.53 7.32
CA PHE A 122 5.81 9.77 7.06
C PHE A 122 4.33 9.68 7.45
N LEU A 123 3.77 10.79 7.92
CA LEU A 123 2.34 10.96 8.12
C LEU A 123 1.65 11.37 6.82
N LEU A 124 0.53 10.70 6.53
CA LEU A 124 -0.40 11.07 5.47
C LEU A 124 -1.41 12.10 6.01
N GLU A 125 -1.19 13.36 5.67
CA GLU A 125 -1.98 14.49 6.20
C GLU A 125 -3.27 14.78 5.40
N TYR A 126 -3.35 14.30 4.15
CA TYR A 126 -4.46 14.57 3.24
C TYR A 126 -4.79 13.34 2.37
N GLU A 127 -6.05 13.19 1.95
CA GLU A 127 -6.55 12.03 1.21
C GLU A 127 -5.92 11.89 -0.19
N GLU A 128 -5.55 13.00 -0.83
CA GLU A 128 -4.90 12.99 -2.15
C GLU A 128 -3.59 12.19 -2.13
N LEU A 129 -2.88 12.21 -1.00
CA LEU A 129 -1.65 11.45 -0.81
C LEU A 129 -1.89 9.94 -0.80
N ILE A 130 -3.07 9.47 -0.39
CA ILE A 130 -3.45 8.05 -0.45
C ILE A 130 -3.48 7.57 -1.91
N SER A 131 -4.04 8.38 -2.80
CA SER A 131 -4.12 8.03 -4.22
C SER A 131 -2.72 7.93 -4.81
N PHE A 132 -1.86 8.91 -4.51
CA PHE A 132 -0.47 8.94 -4.94
C PHE A 132 0.32 7.70 -4.48
N VAL A 133 0.32 7.38 -3.17
CA VAL A 133 1.07 6.20 -2.67
C VAL A 133 0.51 4.89 -3.21
N THR A 134 -0.81 4.82 -3.42
CA THR A 134 -1.46 3.65 -4.03
C THR A 134 -0.99 3.46 -5.46
N ARG A 135 -0.94 4.54 -6.26
CA ARG A 135 -0.48 4.50 -7.67
C ARG A 135 0.97 4.06 -7.81
N LEU A 136 1.84 4.50 -6.90
CA LEU A 136 3.23 4.02 -6.89
C LEU A 136 3.29 2.49 -6.79
N SER A 137 2.44 1.89 -5.97
CA SER A 137 2.39 0.45 -5.77
C SER A 137 1.66 -0.29 -6.89
N THR A 138 0.49 0.20 -7.34
CA THR A 138 -0.27 -0.47 -8.42
C THR A 138 0.48 -0.47 -9.73
N ARG A 139 1.23 0.59 -10.04
CA ARG A 139 2.07 0.68 -11.24
C ARG A 139 3.46 0.06 -11.08
N GLU A 140 3.72 -0.60 -9.94
CA GLU A 140 5.00 -1.24 -9.62
C GLU A 140 6.21 -0.29 -9.74
N LEU A 141 5.98 1.00 -9.48
CA LEU A 141 7.00 2.04 -9.54
C LEU A 141 7.80 2.11 -8.24
N HIS A 142 7.09 1.99 -7.11
CA HIS A 142 7.67 1.90 -5.78
C HIS A 142 6.66 1.34 -4.79
N PHE A 143 7.03 0.29 -4.07
CA PHE A 143 6.17 -0.30 -3.06
C PHE A 143 6.31 0.40 -1.73
N CYS A 144 5.17 0.75 -1.14
CA CYS A 144 5.08 1.34 0.18
C CYS A 144 4.34 0.39 1.12
N THR A 145 4.63 0.50 2.42
CA THR A 145 3.77 -0.06 3.46
C THR A 145 2.97 1.06 4.11
N ILE A 146 1.65 0.89 4.22
CA ILE A 146 0.74 1.89 4.82
C ILE A 146 0.11 1.28 6.06
N TYR A 147 0.15 2.03 7.16
CA TYR A 147 -0.31 1.63 8.48
C TYR A 147 -1.52 2.47 8.90
N PHE A 148 -2.66 1.81 9.06
CA PHE A 148 -3.90 2.36 9.59
C PHE A 148 -4.05 1.96 11.05
N ASN A 149 -4.40 2.91 11.92
CA ASN A 149 -4.25 2.74 13.38
C ASN A 149 -5.55 2.84 14.19
N GLU A 150 -6.66 3.25 13.57
CA GLU A 150 -7.98 3.28 14.24
C GLU A 150 -8.52 1.86 14.35
N ILE A 151 -8.67 1.18 13.21
CA ILE A 151 -8.88 -0.26 13.08
C ILE A 151 -7.56 -0.84 12.52
N PRO A 152 -6.70 -1.44 13.34
CA PRO A 152 -5.32 -1.74 12.94
C PRO A 152 -5.19 -2.61 11.69
N MET A 153 -4.54 -2.05 10.66
CA MET A 153 -4.16 -2.78 9.45
C MET A 153 -2.85 -2.22 8.91
N ALA A 154 -1.95 -3.11 8.49
CA ALA A 154 -0.85 -2.77 7.61
C ALA A 154 -1.12 -3.37 6.23
N ILE A 155 -0.91 -2.59 5.18
CA ILE A 155 -0.99 -3.05 3.79
C ILE A 155 0.30 -2.73 3.07
N TRP A 156 0.83 -3.70 2.35
CA TRP A 156 2.08 -3.58 1.60
C TRP A 156 1.78 -3.67 0.10
N GLY A 157 2.14 -2.64 -0.65
CA GLY A 157 2.14 -2.71 -2.12
C GLY A 157 3.04 -3.83 -2.64
N ASN A 158 2.61 -4.56 -3.66
CA ASN A 158 3.35 -5.71 -4.16
C ASN A 158 3.04 -5.95 -5.65
N TYR A 159 3.84 -6.79 -6.28
CA TYR A 159 3.72 -7.14 -7.69
C TYR A 159 2.33 -7.69 -8.05
N GLU A 160 1.94 -7.45 -9.30
CA GLU A 160 0.73 -8.03 -9.90
C GLU A 160 -0.56 -7.69 -9.13
N LEU A 161 -0.55 -6.57 -8.41
CA LEU A 161 -1.63 -6.12 -7.52
C LEU A 161 -1.92 -7.07 -6.33
N SER A 162 -1.08 -8.07 -6.06
CA SER A 162 -1.28 -9.02 -4.95
C SER A 162 -0.74 -8.47 -3.63
N PHE A 163 -1.46 -7.54 -2.99
CA PHE A 163 -0.98 -6.77 -1.84
C PHE A 163 -1.14 -7.54 -0.52
N PRO A 164 -0.05 -7.88 0.20
CA PRO A 164 -0.17 -8.45 1.54
C PRO A 164 -0.86 -7.47 2.50
N VAL A 165 -1.83 -7.98 3.24
CA VAL A 165 -2.54 -7.25 4.29
C VAL A 165 -2.39 -7.98 5.61
N PHE A 166 -2.15 -7.22 6.68
CA PHE A 166 -1.89 -7.73 8.02
C PHE A 166 -2.80 -7.03 9.02
N PHE A 167 -3.38 -7.81 9.92
CA PHE A 167 -4.37 -7.38 10.89
C PHE A 167 -3.93 -7.75 12.29
N ASN A 168 -4.21 -6.86 13.24
CA ASN A 168 -3.88 -7.11 14.63
C ASN A 168 -4.75 -8.23 15.26
N ASN A 169 -5.99 -8.40 14.77
CA ASN A 169 -6.86 -9.49 15.17
C ASN A 169 -7.90 -9.83 14.08
N PRO A 170 -8.57 -11.00 14.15
CA PRO A 170 -9.55 -11.43 13.15
C PRO A 170 -10.77 -10.51 12.98
N LYS A 171 -11.21 -9.79 14.02
CA LYS A 171 -12.38 -8.89 13.91
C LYS A 171 -12.08 -7.65 13.09
N ASP A 172 -10.86 -7.13 13.20
CA ASP A 172 -10.41 -6.00 12.38
C ASP A 172 -10.42 -6.41 10.89
N MET A 173 -10.05 -7.65 10.57
CA MET A 173 -10.04 -8.18 9.21
C MET A 173 -11.43 -8.21 8.56
N GLU A 174 -12.48 -8.62 9.29
CA GLU A 174 -13.85 -8.68 8.75
C GLU A 174 -14.32 -7.34 8.18
N VAL A 175 -13.97 -6.23 8.85
CA VAL A 175 -14.29 -4.87 8.40
C VAL A 175 -13.64 -4.56 7.04
N TYR A 176 -12.38 -4.99 6.87
CA TYR A 176 -11.63 -4.76 5.65
C TYR A 176 -12.03 -5.69 4.51
N HIS A 177 -12.46 -6.91 4.83
CA HIS A 177 -13.02 -7.84 3.86
C HIS A 177 -14.30 -7.28 3.22
N ASP A 178 -15.20 -6.70 4.02
CA ASP A 178 -16.41 -6.03 3.51
C ASP A 178 -16.08 -4.80 2.66
N LEU A 179 -15.06 -4.03 3.03
CA LEU A 179 -14.59 -2.89 2.24
C LEU A 179 -13.97 -3.32 0.92
N ALA A 180 -13.18 -4.39 0.89
CA ALA A 180 -12.59 -4.94 -0.33
C ALA A 180 -13.71 -5.32 -1.32
N ASN A 181 -14.70 -6.10 -0.86
CA ASN A 181 -15.81 -6.55 -1.69
C ASN A 181 -16.62 -5.38 -2.29
N LYS A 182 -16.89 -4.33 -1.49
CA LYS A 182 -17.56 -3.11 -1.97
C LYS A 182 -16.79 -2.39 -3.09
N ASN A 183 -15.48 -2.59 -3.17
CA ASN A 183 -14.60 -2.01 -4.18
C ASN A 183 -14.21 -3.01 -5.27
N ASN A 184 -14.88 -4.17 -5.36
CA ASN A 184 -14.59 -5.24 -6.32
C ASN A 184 -13.15 -5.80 -6.18
N LEU A 185 -12.69 -5.92 -4.94
CA LEU A 185 -11.46 -6.59 -4.54
C LEU A 185 -11.80 -7.69 -3.53
N PHE A 186 -10.85 -8.59 -3.31
CA PHE A 186 -10.98 -9.73 -2.42
C PHE A 186 -9.77 -9.80 -1.49
N ILE A 187 -9.96 -10.32 -0.28
CA ILE A 187 -8.84 -10.69 0.59
C ILE A 187 -8.80 -12.22 0.61
N ARG A 188 -7.91 -12.80 -0.19
CA ARG A 188 -7.74 -14.25 -0.33
C ARG A 188 -6.64 -14.78 0.60
N ASP A 189 -6.54 -16.11 0.67
CA ASP A 189 -5.50 -16.83 1.42
C ASP A 189 -5.37 -16.38 2.88
N VAL A 190 -6.52 -16.22 3.56
CA VAL A 190 -6.59 -15.71 4.92
C VAL A 190 -5.97 -16.70 5.91
N ILE A 191 -5.08 -16.20 6.76
CA ILE A 191 -4.48 -16.91 7.90
C ILE A 191 -4.83 -16.13 9.16
N LEU A 192 -5.49 -16.80 10.12
CA LEU A 192 -5.89 -16.20 11.40
C LEU A 192 -4.91 -16.60 12.50
N LYS A 193 -4.60 -15.64 13.38
CA LYS A 193 -3.75 -15.79 14.56
C LYS A 193 -4.41 -15.18 15.79
#